data_AF-A0AAD4BXI5-F1
#
_entry.id   AF-A0AAD4BXI5-F1
#
_cell.length_a   1.000
_cell.length_b   1.000
_cell.length_c   1.000
_cell.angle_alpha   90.00
_cell.angle_beta   90.00
_cell.angle_gamma   90.00
#
_symmetry.space_group_name_H-M   'P 1'
#
loop_
_entity.id
_entity.type
_entity.pdbx_description
1 polymer ?
#
loop_
_entity_poly.entity_id
_entity_poly.type
_entity_poly.pdbx_seq_one_letter_code
_entity_poly.pdbx_strand_id
1 'polypeptide(L)'
;QYTDGNVQDDVQDEHCGEPAAARNVKKRNTKDLLTIFSDRVTVKFLGADGKSDLKVGRWCLVCKEDKVYCQKFGKRKAFHVGGNSSCCAHIHSHYALYELRCGEQNIAENHHAVPRDILQERKRKKQ
;
A
#
# COMPACT_ATOMS: atom_id res chain seq x y z
N GLN A 1 -41.63 40.50 -39.83
CA GLN A 1 -40.34 40.38 -39.12
C GLN A 1 -40.63 40.68 -37.66
N TYR A 2 -40.67 39.64 -36.81
CA TYR A 2 -40.99 39.71 -35.39
C TYR A 2 -40.19 38.65 -34.62
N THR A 3 -39.33 39.14 -33.72
CA THR A 3 -38.90 38.67 -32.37
C THR A 3 -38.82 37.20 -31.95
N ASP A 4 -37.66 36.87 -31.36
CA ASP A 4 -37.44 36.27 -30.02
C ASP A 4 -37.63 34.75 -29.80
N GLY A 5 -36.79 34.18 -28.92
CA GLY A 5 -37.20 33.02 -28.10
C GLY A 5 -36.31 31.78 -28.15
N ASN A 6 -35.27 31.78 -27.30
CA ASN A 6 -34.96 30.75 -26.30
C ASN A 6 -35.42 29.28 -26.57
N VAL A 7 -34.46 28.36 -26.75
CA VAL A 7 -34.69 26.90 -26.56
C VAL A 7 -33.84 26.45 -25.37
N GLN A 8 -34.52 26.13 -24.26
CA GLN A 8 -33.95 25.51 -23.07
C GLN A 8 -33.51 24.08 -23.38
N ASP A 9 -32.26 23.77 -23.03
CA ASP A 9 -31.71 22.42 -22.98
C ASP A 9 -32.02 21.85 -21.58
N ASP A 10 -33.11 21.09 -21.48
CA ASP A 10 -33.56 20.43 -20.25
C ASP A 10 -32.84 19.07 -20.12
N VAL A 11 -31.61 19.08 -19.61
CA VAL A 11 -30.92 17.87 -19.14
C VAL A 11 -31.10 17.80 -17.63
N GLN A 12 -32.10 17.04 -17.21
CA GLN A 12 -32.29 16.65 -15.82
C GLN A 12 -31.19 15.65 -15.42
N ASP A 13 -30.09 16.16 -14.86
CA ASP A 13 -29.12 15.34 -14.13
C ASP A 13 -29.54 15.29 -12.65
N GLU A 14 -30.63 14.55 -12.37
CA GLU A 14 -30.95 14.15 -11.00
C GLU A 14 -30.09 12.95 -10.60
N HIS A 15 -28.92 13.22 -10.04
CA HIS A 15 -28.26 12.29 -9.11
C HIS A 15 -28.05 12.98 -7.76
N CYS A 16 -29.16 13.34 -7.10
CA CYS A 16 -29.14 13.69 -5.69
C CYS A 16 -29.11 12.40 -4.84
N GLY A 17 -27.97 11.70 -4.87
CA GLY A 17 -27.68 10.67 -3.89
C GLY A 17 -27.25 11.32 -2.58
N GLU A 18 -28.03 11.14 -1.52
CA GLU A 18 -27.67 11.55 -0.16
C GLU A 18 -26.21 11.17 0.16
N PRO A 19 -25.41 12.08 0.77
CA PRO A 19 -24.07 11.71 1.21
C PRO A 19 -24.20 10.65 2.30
N ALA A 20 -23.88 9.41 1.95
CA ALA A 20 -23.83 8.30 2.88
C ALA A 20 -23.05 8.74 4.13
N ALA A 21 -23.70 8.66 5.30
CA ALA A 21 -23.15 9.07 6.58
C ALA A 21 -21.69 8.65 6.71
N ALA A 22 -20.82 9.60 7.06
CA ALA A 22 -19.38 9.40 7.17
C ALA A 22 -19.08 8.15 8.02
N ARG A 23 -18.75 7.04 7.34
CA ARG A 23 -18.39 5.81 8.02
C ARG A 23 -17.10 6.11 8.78
N ASN A 24 -17.09 5.84 10.09
CA ASN A 24 -15.87 5.89 10.90
C ASN A 24 -14.85 4.89 10.32
N VAL A 25 -14.00 5.37 9.41
CA VAL A 25 -12.92 4.57 8.84
C VAL A 25 -11.87 4.44 9.93
N LYS A 26 -11.86 3.29 10.62
CA LYS A 26 -10.81 2.94 11.58
C LYS A 26 -9.46 3.15 10.90
N LYS A 27 -8.65 4.09 11.42
CA LYS A 27 -7.27 4.28 10.94
C LYS A 27 -6.55 2.94 11.11
N ARG A 28 -6.19 2.30 9.99
CA ARG A 28 -5.40 1.07 10.02
C ARG A 28 -4.10 1.38 10.75
N ASN A 29 -3.80 0.63 11.79
CA ASN A 29 -2.48 0.69 12.43
C ASN A 29 -1.45 0.27 11.38
N THR A 30 -0.49 1.14 11.09
CA THR A 30 0.59 0.90 10.12
C THR A 30 1.94 0.66 10.79
N LYS A 31 1.97 0.53 12.12
CA LYS A 31 3.20 0.27 12.87
C LYS A 31 3.79 -1.09 12.51
N ASP A 32 2.94 -2.06 12.21
CA ASP A 32 3.36 -3.39 11.75
C ASP A 32 4.14 -3.30 10.43
N LEU A 33 3.72 -2.45 9.48
CA LEU A 33 4.45 -2.26 8.23
C LEU A 33 5.88 -1.75 8.47
N LEU A 34 6.08 -0.91 9.48
CA LEU A 34 7.39 -0.34 9.83
C LEU A 34 8.35 -1.38 10.41
N THR A 35 7.89 -2.59 10.74
CA THR A 35 8.77 -3.69 11.16
C THR A 35 9.62 -4.22 10.00
N ILE A 36 9.14 -4.13 8.76
CA ILE A 36 9.84 -4.63 7.55
C ILE A 36 10.22 -3.47 6.62
N PHE A 37 9.37 -2.45 6.56
CA PHE A 37 9.57 -1.28 5.73
C PHE A 37 10.13 -0.10 6.50
N SER A 38 10.85 0.78 5.81
CA SER A 38 11.14 2.11 6.31
C SER A 38 9.88 2.99 6.37
N ASP A 39 10.04 4.15 6.98
CA ASP A 39 9.15 5.27 6.76
C ASP A 39 9.06 5.66 5.27
N ARG A 40 8.00 6.39 4.94
CA ARG A 40 7.78 6.89 3.59
C ARG A 40 8.82 7.98 3.31
N VAL A 41 9.63 7.75 2.28
CA VAL A 41 10.72 8.65 1.88
C VAL A 41 10.62 9.00 0.40
N THR A 42 11.19 10.15 0.05
CA THR A 42 11.35 10.58 -1.34
C THR A 42 12.78 10.26 -1.78
N VAL A 43 12.92 9.50 -2.86
CA VAL A 43 14.22 9.09 -3.40
C VAL A 43 14.36 9.60 -4.83
N LYS A 44 15.51 10.19 -5.13
CA LYS A 44 15.92 10.54 -6.49
C LYS A 44 16.73 9.38 -7.07
N PHE A 45 16.20 8.76 -8.11
CA PHE A 45 16.90 7.71 -8.85
C PHE A 45 17.50 8.30 -10.12
N LEU A 46 18.80 8.09 -10.34
CA LEU A 46 19.47 8.48 -11.57
C LEU A 46 19.39 7.34 -12.58
N GLY A 47 18.86 7.61 -13.77
CA GLY A 47 18.89 6.69 -14.91
C GLY A 47 20.21 6.74 -15.66
N ALA A 48 20.48 5.74 -16.50
CA ALA A 48 21.68 5.70 -17.35
C ALA A 48 21.76 6.91 -18.29
N ASP A 49 20.62 7.45 -18.70
CA ASP A 49 20.51 8.63 -19.59
C ASP A 49 20.83 9.96 -18.87
N GLY A 50 21.29 9.93 -17.61
CA GLY A 50 21.52 11.10 -16.78
C GLY A 50 20.25 11.79 -16.26
N LYS A 51 19.07 11.36 -16.71
CA LYS A 51 17.77 11.82 -16.21
C LYS A 51 17.53 11.29 -14.80
N SER A 52 16.88 12.09 -13.97
CA SER A 52 16.54 11.70 -12.61
C SER A 52 15.03 11.58 -12.38
N ASP A 53 14.61 10.46 -11.80
CA ASP A 53 13.24 10.21 -11.38
C ASP A 53 13.11 10.40 -9.86
N LEU A 54 12.22 11.29 -9.43
CA LEU A 54 11.80 11.37 -8.03
C LEU A 54 10.64 10.40 -7.78
N LYS A 55 10.78 9.55 -6.76
CA LYS A 55 9.75 8.61 -6.35
C LYS A 55 9.54 8.68 -4.85
N VAL A 56 8.29 8.67 -4.43
CA VAL A 56 7.89 8.63 -3.02
C VAL A 56 7.42 7.23 -2.67
N GLY A 57 8.01 6.60 -1.67
CA GLY A 57 7.77 5.19 -1.38
C GLY A 57 8.44 4.75 -0.08
N ARG A 58 8.53 3.44 0.14
CA ARG A 58 9.16 2.83 1.31
C ARG A 58 10.22 1.84 0.87
N TRP A 59 11.29 1.75 1.65
CA TRP A 59 12.29 0.70 1.46
C TRP A 59 11.88 -0.56 2.20
N CYS A 60 11.87 -1.71 1.54
CA CYS A 60 11.92 -2.97 2.27
C CYS A 60 13.35 -3.13 2.81
N LEU A 61 13.51 -3.13 4.14
CA LEU A 61 14.82 -3.16 4.78
C LEU A 61 15.54 -4.48 4.47
N VAL A 62 14.80 -5.59 4.44
CA VAL A 62 15.29 -6.94 4.14
C VAL A 62 15.85 -7.01 2.71
N CYS A 63 15.03 -6.66 1.71
CA CYS A 63 15.45 -6.70 0.32
C CYS A 63 16.57 -5.69 -0.01
N LYS A 64 16.62 -4.56 0.70
CA LYS A 64 17.65 -3.53 0.50
C LYS A 64 19.02 -3.97 1.03
N GLU A 65 19.04 -4.76 2.10
CA GLU A 65 20.26 -5.24 2.76
C GLU A 65 20.76 -6.56 2.16
N ASP A 66 19.89 -7.34 1.53
CA ASP A 66 20.26 -8.54 0.79
C ASP A 66 21.09 -8.18 -0.46
N LYS A 67 22.40 -8.45 -0.37
CA LYS A 67 23.37 -8.20 -1.44
C LYS A 67 23.07 -9.02 -2.69
N VAL A 68 22.64 -10.27 -2.55
CA VAL A 68 22.34 -11.17 -3.68
C VAL A 68 21.11 -10.66 -4.41
N TYR A 69 20.06 -10.29 -3.67
CA TYR A 69 18.87 -9.69 -4.25
C TYR A 69 19.18 -8.36 -4.96
N CYS A 70 19.94 -7.48 -4.30
CA CYS A 70 20.32 -6.19 -4.85
C CYS A 70 21.22 -6.32 -6.09
N GLN A 71 22.09 -7.31 -6.16
CA GLN A 71 22.89 -7.58 -7.37
C GLN A 71 22.02 -8.08 -8.52
N LYS A 72 21.07 -9.00 -8.25
CA LYS A 72 20.23 -9.61 -9.28
C LYS A 72 19.17 -8.65 -9.85
N PHE A 73 18.53 -7.86 -8.99
CA PHE A 73 17.35 -7.06 -9.36
C PHE A 73 17.58 -5.55 -9.26
N GLY A 74 18.67 -5.12 -8.64
CA GLY A 74 18.96 -3.72 -8.36
C GLY A 74 18.20 -3.18 -7.14
N LYS A 75 18.78 -2.17 -6.49
CA LYS A 75 18.17 -1.52 -5.30
C LYS A 75 16.79 -0.93 -5.59
N ARG A 76 16.53 -0.45 -6.81
CA ARG A 76 15.22 0.13 -7.19
C ARG A 76 14.06 -0.86 -6.98
N LYS A 77 14.30 -2.18 -7.09
CA LYS A 77 13.29 -3.23 -6.84
C LYS A 77 12.99 -3.45 -5.36
N ALA A 78 13.85 -3.01 -4.44
CA ALA A 78 13.57 -3.01 -3.00
C ALA A 78 12.79 -1.76 -2.54
N PHE A 79 12.50 -0.83 -3.45
CA PHE A 79 11.75 0.39 -3.18
C PHE A 79 10.30 0.29 -3.67
N HIS A 80 9.35 0.37 -2.74
CA HIS A 80 7.93 0.20 -3.01
C HIS A 80 7.23 1.56 -3.02
N VAL A 81 6.72 1.94 -4.20
CA VAL A 81 6.01 3.22 -4.44
C VAL A 81 4.50 3.09 -4.14
N GLY A 82 3.99 1.86 -4.02
CA GLY A 82 2.57 1.59 -3.82
C GLY A 82 2.08 1.84 -2.38
N GLY A 83 0.76 1.68 -2.19
CA GLY A 83 0.10 1.85 -0.90
C GLY A 83 0.31 0.68 0.07
N ASN A 84 -0.41 0.73 1.20
CA ASN A 84 -0.30 -0.29 2.25
C ASN A 84 -0.63 -1.69 1.74
N SER A 85 -1.63 -1.83 0.85
CA SER A 85 -2.00 -3.14 0.29
C SER A 85 -0.85 -3.79 -0.48
N SER A 86 -0.12 -3.03 -1.30
CA SER A 86 1.05 -3.56 -2.01
C SER A 86 2.22 -3.88 -1.06
N CYS A 87 2.36 -3.12 0.03
CA CYS A 87 3.36 -3.42 1.07
C CYS A 87 3.00 -4.72 1.81
N CYS A 88 1.72 -4.90 2.19
CA CYS A 88 1.22 -6.13 2.81
C CYS A 88 1.46 -7.36 1.91
N ALA A 89 1.19 -7.23 0.61
CA ALA A 89 1.43 -8.31 -0.35
C ALA A 89 2.93 -8.67 -0.43
N HIS A 90 3.83 -7.69 -0.38
CA HIS A 90 5.26 -7.95 -0.35
C HIS A 90 5.71 -8.62 0.96
N ILE A 91 5.12 -8.24 2.10
CA ILE A 91 5.41 -8.86 3.41
C ILE A 91 5.14 -10.37 3.41
N HIS A 92 4.25 -10.88 2.57
CA HIS A 92 4.04 -12.34 2.45
C HIS A 92 5.35 -13.08 2.14
N SER A 93 6.26 -12.48 1.35
CA SER A 93 7.59 -13.06 1.04
C SER A 93 8.56 -13.01 2.23
N HIS A 94 8.26 -12.21 3.25
CA HIS A 94 9.07 -12.03 4.46
C HIS A 94 8.29 -12.36 5.73
N TYR A 95 7.23 -13.17 5.63
CA TYR A 95 6.26 -13.32 6.72
C TYR A 95 6.89 -13.84 8.00
N ALA A 96 7.79 -14.82 7.93
CA ALA A 96 8.46 -15.37 9.11
C ALA A 96 9.21 -14.29 9.93
N LEU A 97 9.90 -13.38 9.26
CA LEU A 97 10.60 -12.28 9.92
C LEU A 97 9.62 -11.22 10.43
N TYR A 98 8.55 -10.97 9.69
CA TYR A 98 7.48 -10.06 10.10
C TYR A 98 6.77 -10.53 11.37
N GLU A 99 6.38 -11.81 11.43
CA GLU A 99 5.75 -12.42 12.61
C GLU A 99 6.66 -12.30 13.84
N LEU A 100 7.94 -12.62 13.70
CA LEU A 100 8.93 -12.49 14.77
C LEU A 100 9.02 -11.04 15.29
N ARG A 101 9.23 -10.06 14.40
CA ARG A 101 9.36 -8.64 14.78
C ARG A 101 8.08 -8.07 15.38
N CYS A 102 6.92 -8.47 14.87
CA CYS A 102 5.63 -8.10 15.45
C CYS A 102 5.48 -8.67 16.87
N GLY A 103 5.88 -9.93 17.10
CA GLY A 103 5.88 -10.56 18.41
C GLY A 103 6.80 -9.84 19.41
N GLU A 104 8.05 -9.55 19.01
CA GLU A 104 9.03 -8.85 19.84
C GLU A 104 8.57 -7.44 20.25
N GLN A 105 7.89 -6.73 19.34
CA GLN A 105 7.42 -5.37 19.58
C GLN A 105 6.00 -5.32 20.18
N ASN A 106 5.38 -6.46 20.44
CA ASN A 106 4.00 -6.58 20.90
C ASN A 106 3.01 -5.82 19.99
N ILE A 107 3.25 -5.86 18.68
CA ILE A 107 2.41 -5.22 17.67
C ILE A 107 1.46 -6.27 17.11
N ALA A 108 0.15 -5.98 17.14
CA ALA A 108 -0.84 -6.83 16.51
C ALA A 108 -0.59 -6.93 14.99
N GLU A 109 -0.41 -8.14 14.49
CA GLU A 109 -0.26 -8.42 13.06
C GLU A 109 -1.48 -7.90 12.27
N ASN A 110 -1.22 -7.34 11.10
CA ASN A 110 -2.27 -6.95 10.18
C ASN A 110 -2.78 -8.18 9.44
N HIS A 111 -4.09 -8.46 9.54
CA HIS A 111 -4.72 -9.60 8.87
C HIS A 111 -4.50 -9.66 7.35
N HIS A 112 -4.23 -8.52 6.68
CA HIS A 112 -3.90 -8.50 5.24
C HIS A 112 -2.45 -8.90 4.94
N ALA A 113 -1.54 -8.77 5.91
CA ALA A 113 -0.14 -9.16 5.81
C ALA A 113 0.09 -10.64 6.19
N VAL A 114 -0.93 -11.34 6.70
CA VAL A 114 -0.84 -12.77 7.00
C VAL A 114 -1.17 -13.60 5.75
N PRO A 115 -0.28 -14.51 5.30
CA PRO A 115 -0.56 -15.46 4.24
C PRO A 115 -1.80 -16.30 4.52
N ARG A 116 -2.53 -16.67 3.45
CA ARG A 116 -3.80 -17.41 3.57
C ARG A 116 -3.62 -18.77 4.25
N ASP A 117 -2.52 -19.46 3.98
CA ASP A 117 -2.27 -20.80 4.50
C ASP A 117 -2.15 -20.78 6.04
N ILE A 118 -1.45 -19.77 6.56
CA ILE A 118 -1.26 -19.54 7.99
C ILE A 118 -2.58 -19.13 8.64
N LEU A 119 -3.38 -18.30 7.98
CA LEU A 119 -4.73 -17.96 8.46
C LEU A 119 -5.64 -19.19 8.55
N GLN A 120 -5.56 -20.09 7.57
CA GLN A 120 -6.35 -21.32 7.57
C GLN A 120 -5.91 -22.26 8.69
N GLU A 121 -4.60 -22.43 8.89
CA GLU A 121 -4.07 -23.24 9.99
C GLU A 121 -4.48 -22.69 11.37
N ARG A 122 -4.36 -21.38 11.57
CA ARG A 122 -4.81 -20.69 12.80
C ARG A 122 -6.31 -20.89 13.06
N LYS A 123 -7.14 -21.01 12.01
CA LYS A 123 -8.58 -21.31 12.13
C LYS A 123 -8.84 -22.77 12.49
N ARG A 124 -8.11 -23.71 11.87
CA ARG A 124 -8.26 -25.15 12.14
C ARG A 124 -7.89 -25.49 13.59
N LYS A 125 -6.83 -24.89 14.14
CA LYS A 125 -6.40 -25.11 15.54
C LYS A 125 -7.35 -24.51 16.59
N LYS A 126 -8.30 -23.67 16.18
CA LYS A 126 -9.30 -23.06 17.07
C LYS A 126 -10.62 -23.83 17.13
N GLN A 127 -10.81 -24.83 16.25
CA GLN A 127 -11.89 -25.81 16.34
C GLN A 127 -11.48 -26.95 17.26
#